data_AF-A0A4R3KQS0-F1
#
_entry.id   AF-A0A4R3KQS0-F1
#
_cell.length_a   1.000
_cell.length_b   1.000
_cell.length_c   1.000
_cell.angle_alpha   90.00
_cell.angle_beta   90.00
_cell.angle_gamma   90.00
#
_symmetry.space_group_name_H-M   'P 1'
#
loop_
_entity.id
_entity.type
_entity.pdbx_description
1 polymer ?
#
loop_
_entity_poly.entity_id
_entity_poly.type
_entity_poly.pdbx_seq_one_letter_code
_entity_poly.pdbx_strand_id
1 'polypeptide(L)'
;MKKNTVYVVLLAFLFGAGACKKKKGEDALPVFPAPSWKAAETTDFPYSMTAVVKLPNSLQSGYQADDELAAFINEGCRGTGVPVKVGNDMTFYIMIRGAASEEERVRFKYFSAKTGHIYFSGNWAEFTVDGSYGTADQPRVLDLQPQK
;
A
#
# COMPACT_ATOMS: atom_id res chain seq x y z
N MET A 1 0.67 76.60 16.76
CA MET A 1 -0.80 76.49 16.97
C MET A 1 -1.09 75.01 17.23
N LYS A 2 -1.17 74.57 18.49
CA LYS A 2 -2.37 74.45 19.36
C LYS A 2 -3.42 73.43 18.85
N LYS A 3 -3.27 72.20 19.38
CA LYS A 3 -4.19 71.12 19.81
C LYS A 3 -5.71 71.19 19.52
N ASN A 4 -6.30 69.97 19.40
CA ASN A 4 -7.64 69.49 19.80
C ASN A 4 -8.82 69.73 18.80
N THR A 5 -9.81 68.85 18.52
CA THR A 5 -10.43 67.69 19.21
C THR A 5 -11.23 66.81 18.22
N VAL A 6 -11.08 65.48 18.36
CA VAL A 6 -12.03 64.35 18.27
C VAL A 6 -13.45 64.54 17.67
N TYR A 7 -13.83 63.63 16.74
CA TYR A 7 -15.14 62.98 16.74
C TYR A 7 -14.98 61.46 16.56
N VAL A 8 -15.48 60.72 17.55
CA VAL A 8 -15.63 59.27 17.58
C VAL A 8 -16.84 58.90 16.73
N VAL A 9 -16.67 57.98 15.77
CA VAL A 9 -17.78 57.15 15.29
C VAL A 9 -17.31 55.70 15.31
N LEU A 10 -17.82 55.00 16.31
CA LEU A 10 -17.70 53.58 16.54
C LEU A 10 -18.73 52.89 15.63
N LEU A 11 -18.31 52.06 14.68
CA LEU A 11 -19.20 51.07 14.08
C LEU A 11 -18.38 49.81 13.75
N ALA A 12 -18.47 48.87 14.67
CA ALA A 12 -17.98 47.52 14.51
C ALA A 12 -18.84 46.80 13.46
N PHE A 13 -18.19 46.29 12.41
CA PHE A 13 -18.70 45.12 11.68
C PHE A 13 -17.58 44.09 11.59
N LEU A 14 -17.57 43.23 12.60
CA LEU A 14 -17.01 41.90 12.52
C LEU A 14 -17.80 41.13 11.47
N PHE A 15 -17.18 40.82 10.33
CA PHE A 15 -17.41 39.54 9.67
C PHE A 15 -16.07 39.01 9.18
N GLY A 16 -15.51 38.14 10.01
CA GLY A 16 -14.47 37.23 9.59
C GLY A 16 -15.00 36.35 8.47
N ALA A 17 -14.32 36.40 7.33
CA ALA A 17 -14.16 35.25 6.47
C ALA A 17 -12.69 35.28 6.07
N GLY A 18 -11.83 34.79 6.97
CA GLY A 18 -10.50 34.34 6.58
C GLY A 18 -10.71 33.31 5.49
N ALA A 19 -10.56 33.71 4.24
CA ALA A 19 -10.55 32.81 3.11
C ALA A 19 -9.40 31.83 3.34
N CYS A 20 -9.72 30.66 3.88
CA CYS A 20 -8.87 29.48 3.75
C CYS A 20 -8.68 29.27 2.25
N LYS A 21 -7.56 29.78 1.72
CA LYS A 21 -7.05 29.38 0.43
C LYS A 21 -6.78 27.88 0.54
N LYS A 22 -7.75 27.06 0.15
CA LYS A 22 -7.52 25.64 -0.17
C LYS A 22 -6.38 25.65 -1.20
N LYS A 23 -5.19 25.23 -0.77
CA LYS A 23 -4.11 24.91 -1.69
C LYS A 23 -4.68 23.87 -2.66
N LYS A 24 -4.53 24.12 -3.97
CA LYS A 24 -4.88 23.16 -5.02
C LYS A 24 -4.23 21.83 -4.66
N GLY A 25 -5.06 20.85 -4.35
CA GLY A 25 -4.63 19.57 -3.80
C GLY A 25 -3.84 18.79 -4.83
N GLU A 26 -2.72 18.22 -4.40
CA GLU A 26 -2.39 16.85 -4.77
C GLU A 26 -3.68 16.03 -4.56
N ASP A 27 -4.18 15.38 -5.61
CA ASP A 27 -5.36 14.54 -5.49
C ASP A 27 -5.12 13.52 -4.36
N ALA A 28 -5.97 13.56 -3.34
CA ALA A 28 -5.83 12.66 -2.20
C ALA A 28 -5.92 11.21 -2.67
N LEU A 29 -5.03 10.35 -2.16
CA LEU A 29 -5.02 8.94 -2.53
C LEU A 29 -6.38 8.28 -2.20
N PRO A 30 -6.88 7.37 -3.07
CA PRO A 30 -8.10 6.64 -2.80
C PRO A 30 -7.95 5.74 -1.56
N VAL A 31 -9.03 5.67 -0.78
CA VAL A 31 -9.15 4.79 0.39
C VAL A 31 -10.09 3.64 0.04
N PHE A 32 -9.66 2.43 0.37
CA PHE A 32 -10.34 1.17 0.09
C PHE A 32 -10.77 0.51 1.40
N PRO A 33 -11.88 -0.24 1.38
CA PRO A 33 -12.17 -1.18 2.48
C PRO A 33 -11.08 -2.26 2.53
N ALA A 34 -10.95 -2.90 3.70
CA ALA A 34 -10.09 -4.06 3.84
C ALA A 34 -10.44 -5.11 2.77
N PRO A 35 -9.46 -5.63 2.03
CA PRO A 35 -9.72 -6.63 1.01
C PRO A 35 -10.16 -7.95 1.65
N SER A 36 -10.52 -8.90 0.80
CA SER A 36 -10.71 -10.29 1.20
C SER A 36 -10.01 -11.15 0.18
N TRP A 37 -8.71 -10.91 -0.01
CA TRP A 37 -7.93 -11.62 -1.02
C TRP A 37 -7.84 -13.09 -0.67
N LYS A 38 -8.26 -13.95 -1.60
CA LYS A 38 -8.23 -15.40 -1.43
C LYS A 38 -7.38 -16.00 -2.53
N ALA A 39 -6.36 -16.76 -2.14
CA ALA A 39 -5.52 -17.45 -3.09
C ALA A 39 -6.35 -18.46 -3.90
N ALA A 40 -6.02 -18.61 -5.17
CA ALA A 40 -6.62 -19.63 -6.03
C ALA A 40 -6.40 -21.04 -5.47
N GLU A 41 -7.38 -21.91 -5.71
CA GLU A 41 -7.35 -23.30 -5.25
C GLU A 41 -6.31 -24.13 -6.01
N THR A 42 -5.79 -25.15 -5.33
CA THR A 42 -4.78 -26.07 -5.90
C THR A 42 -5.30 -26.88 -7.08
N THR A 43 -6.61 -27.08 -7.18
CA THR A 43 -7.25 -27.79 -8.30
C THR A 43 -7.12 -27.02 -9.61
N ASP A 44 -7.13 -25.69 -9.53
CA ASP A 44 -7.10 -24.82 -10.71
C ASP A 44 -5.65 -24.50 -11.10
N PHE A 45 -4.77 -24.40 -10.10
CA PHE A 45 -3.36 -24.04 -10.25
C PHE A 45 -2.47 -24.94 -9.38
N PRO A 46 -2.13 -26.15 -9.88
CA PRO A 46 -1.48 -27.17 -9.07
C PRO A 46 0.00 -26.91 -8.81
N TYR A 47 0.63 -26.05 -9.62
CA TYR A 47 2.05 -25.71 -9.46
C TYR A 47 2.21 -24.49 -8.55
N SER A 48 3.40 -24.34 -7.98
CA SER A 48 3.68 -23.22 -7.10
C SER A 48 5.09 -22.70 -7.20
N MET A 49 5.28 -21.46 -6.77
CA MET A 49 6.56 -20.87 -6.42
C MET A 49 6.46 -20.24 -5.03
N THR A 50 7.60 -20.03 -4.37
CA THR A 50 7.64 -19.32 -3.09
C THR A 50 8.14 -17.89 -3.29
N ALA A 51 7.50 -16.91 -2.67
CA ALA A 51 8.03 -15.56 -2.55
C ALA A 51 8.31 -15.23 -1.08
N VAL A 52 9.49 -14.66 -0.81
CA VAL A 52 9.83 -14.10 0.50
C VAL A 52 10.18 -12.64 0.31
N VAL A 53 9.29 -11.76 0.80
CA VAL A 53 9.32 -10.34 0.50
C VAL A 53 9.22 -9.48 1.75
N LYS A 54 9.72 -8.25 1.68
CA LYS A 54 9.63 -7.24 2.74
C LYS A 54 8.95 -5.98 2.22
N LEU A 55 8.24 -5.29 3.10
CA LEU A 55 7.80 -3.93 2.84
C LEU A 55 9.02 -3.00 2.75
N PRO A 56 8.95 -1.91 1.95
CA PRO A 56 9.93 -0.86 2.01
C PRO A 56 9.89 -0.16 3.38
N ASN A 57 11.00 0.44 3.80
CA ASN A 57 11.14 1.04 5.14
C ASN A 57 10.05 2.06 5.48
N SER A 58 9.53 2.79 4.48
CA SER A 58 8.44 3.76 4.65
C SER A 58 7.13 3.13 5.14
N LEU A 59 6.88 1.87 4.81
CA LEU A 59 5.68 1.14 5.21
C LEU A 59 5.92 0.19 6.38
N GLN A 60 7.15 -0.32 6.57
CA GLN A 60 7.51 -1.21 7.69
C GLN A 60 7.12 -0.66 9.06
N SER A 61 7.42 0.62 9.33
CA SER A 61 7.11 1.27 10.61
C SER A 61 5.61 1.45 10.87
N GLY A 62 4.80 1.39 9.81
CA GLY A 62 3.35 1.56 9.86
C GLY A 62 2.57 0.24 9.90
N TYR A 63 3.24 -0.90 9.77
CA TYR A 63 2.60 -2.20 9.66
C TYR A 63 1.62 -2.46 10.82
N GLN A 64 0.44 -2.97 10.49
CA GLN A 64 -0.57 -3.46 11.43
C GLN A 64 -0.90 -4.93 11.16
N ALA A 65 -1.40 -5.64 12.18
CA ALA A 65 -1.79 -7.05 12.03
C ALA A 65 -2.89 -7.26 10.98
N ASP A 66 -3.74 -6.25 10.77
CA ASP A 66 -4.82 -6.25 9.78
C ASP A 66 -4.37 -5.83 8.37
N ASP A 67 -3.08 -5.57 8.17
CA ASP A 67 -2.54 -5.34 6.83
C ASP A 67 -2.50 -6.66 6.04
N GLU A 68 -2.80 -6.58 4.75
CA GLU A 68 -2.77 -7.73 3.86
C GLU A 68 -1.73 -7.54 2.77
N LEU A 69 -1.05 -8.62 2.39
CA LEU A 69 -0.16 -8.66 1.24
C LEU A 69 -0.49 -9.91 0.43
N ALA A 70 -0.67 -9.77 -0.88
CA ALA A 70 -0.97 -10.91 -1.75
C ALA A 70 -0.28 -10.78 -3.11
N ALA A 71 -0.06 -11.92 -3.74
CA ALA A 71 0.50 -12.07 -5.07
C ALA A 71 -0.62 -12.31 -6.08
N PHE A 72 -0.53 -11.65 -7.23
CA PHE A 72 -1.52 -11.71 -8.30
C PHE A 72 -0.84 -12.03 -9.62
N ILE A 73 -1.55 -12.78 -10.45
CA ILE A 73 -1.26 -12.92 -11.88
C ILE A 73 -2.51 -12.40 -12.60
N ASN A 74 -2.34 -11.40 -13.46
CA ASN A 74 -3.45 -10.55 -13.93
C ASN A 74 -4.25 -10.01 -12.72
N GLU A 75 -5.56 -10.27 -12.68
CA GLU A 75 -6.43 -9.90 -11.55
C GLU A 75 -6.69 -11.03 -10.56
N GLY A 76 -6.19 -12.25 -10.83
CA GLY A 76 -6.39 -13.41 -9.97
C GLY A 76 -5.41 -13.44 -8.81
N CYS A 77 -5.91 -13.49 -7.57
CA CYS A 77 -5.06 -13.71 -6.39
C CYS A 77 -4.51 -15.14 -6.42
N ARG A 78 -3.18 -15.26 -6.46
CA ARG A 78 -2.45 -16.52 -6.56
C ARG A 78 -1.86 -16.99 -5.24
N GLY A 79 -1.78 -16.11 -4.26
CA GLY A 79 -1.21 -16.43 -2.95
C GLY A 79 -1.40 -15.27 -2.00
N THR A 80 -1.73 -15.56 -0.75
CA THR A 80 -1.76 -14.58 0.33
C THR A 80 -0.51 -14.71 1.19
N GLY A 81 0.02 -13.59 1.64
CA GLY A 81 1.24 -13.52 2.40
C GLY A 81 1.00 -13.79 3.88
N VAL A 82 1.83 -14.64 4.45
CA VAL A 82 1.90 -14.90 5.88
C VAL A 82 2.96 -13.96 6.48
N PRO A 83 2.58 -12.99 7.33
CA PRO A 83 3.52 -12.09 7.96
C PRO A 83 4.32 -12.81 9.05
N VAL A 84 5.63 -12.62 9.04
CA VAL A 84 6.59 -13.15 10.02
C VAL A 84 7.57 -12.04 10.37
N LYS A 85 7.68 -11.75 11.68
CA LYS A 85 8.65 -10.77 12.17
C LYS A 85 10.05 -11.38 12.21
N VAL A 86 10.97 -10.81 11.44
CA VAL A 86 12.39 -11.23 11.38
C VAL A 86 13.25 -10.06 11.81
N GLY A 87 13.75 -10.12 13.05
CA GLY A 87 14.38 -8.98 13.70
C GLY A 87 13.37 -7.83 13.87
N ASN A 88 13.67 -6.69 13.25
CA ASN A 88 12.80 -5.50 13.29
C ASN A 88 11.86 -5.38 12.08
N ASP A 89 12.04 -6.21 11.06
CA ASP A 89 11.28 -6.10 9.81
C ASP A 89 10.12 -7.10 9.78
N MET A 90 8.99 -6.67 9.20
CA MET A 90 7.95 -7.59 8.78
C MET A 90 8.31 -8.20 7.42
N THR A 91 8.39 -9.53 7.39
CA THR A 91 8.69 -10.32 6.18
C THR A 91 7.47 -11.18 5.86
N PHE A 92 7.09 -11.25 4.60
CA PHE A 92 5.93 -12.01 4.13
C PHE A 92 6.38 -13.22 3.34
N TYR A 93 5.85 -14.38 3.69
CA TYR A 93 6.04 -15.63 2.98
C TYR A 93 4.78 -15.93 2.19
N ILE A 94 4.91 -16.15 0.88
CA ILE A 94 3.78 -16.38 -0.02
C ILE A 94 4.02 -17.64 -0.82
N MET A 95 3.08 -18.58 -0.75
CA MET A 95 2.99 -19.67 -1.70
C MET A 95 2.12 -19.20 -2.87
N ILE A 96 2.74 -18.96 -4.02
CA ILE A 96 2.08 -18.43 -5.21
C ILE A 96 1.73 -19.60 -6.10
N ARG A 97 0.45 -19.76 -6.44
CA ARG A 97 -0.04 -20.81 -7.33
C ARG A 97 0.00 -20.35 -8.80
N GLY A 98 0.26 -21.29 -9.71
CA GLY A 98 0.26 -21.03 -11.14
C GLY A 98 0.11 -22.30 -11.98
N ALA A 99 0.13 -22.12 -13.30
CA ALA A 99 0.20 -23.22 -14.26
C ALA A 99 1.65 -23.57 -14.61
N ALA A 100 1.91 -24.77 -15.12
CA ALA A 100 3.25 -25.15 -15.61
C ALA A 100 3.72 -24.29 -16.79
N SER A 101 2.77 -23.85 -17.63
CA SER A 101 2.99 -22.98 -18.78
C SER A 101 2.61 -21.53 -18.50
N GLU A 102 2.69 -21.09 -17.23
CA GLU A 102 2.37 -19.71 -16.86
C GLU A 102 3.45 -18.77 -17.41
N GLU A 103 3.04 -17.88 -18.33
CA GLU A 103 3.92 -16.87 -18.94
C GLU A 103 3.66 -15.47 -18.35
N GLU A 104 2.56 -15.31 -17.63
CA GLU A 104 2.17 -14.03 -17.03
C GLU A 104 2.93 -13.77 -15.73
N ARG A 105 3.24 -12.49 -15.51
CA ARG A 105 4.11 -12.07 -14.41
C ARG A 105 3.31 -11.86 -13.13
N VAL A 106 3.96 -12.15 -12.01
CA VAL A 106 3.44 -11.91 -10.67
C VAL A 106 3.59 -10.43 -10.30
N ARG A 107 2.51 -9.83 -9.80
CA ARG A 107 2.49 -8.53 -9.14
C ARG A 107 2.01 -8.66 -7.70
N PHE A 108 2.65 -7.95 -6.78
CA PHE A 108 2.23 -7.92 -5.38
C PHE A 108 1.30 -6.74 -5.12
N LYS A 109 0.23 -6.97 -4.36
CA LYS A 109 -0.64 -5.93 -3.80
C LYS A 109 -0.48 -5.93 -2.29
N TYR A 110 -0.38 -4.76 -1.69
CA TYR A 110 -0.32 -4.57 -0.24
C TYR A 110 -1.40 -3.58 0.19
N PHE A 111 -2.19 -3.94 1.18
CA PHE A 111 -3.19 -3.09 1.81
C PHE A 111 -2.69 -2.67 3.19
N SER A 112 -2.70 -1.36 3.46
CA SER A 112 -2.43 -0.84 4.79
C SER A 112 -3.74 -0.53 5.50
N ALA A 113 -4.06 -1.27 6.57
CA ALA A 113 -5.23 -1.03 7.39
C ALA A 113 -5.21 0.34 8.08
N LYS A 114 -4.01 0.87 8.35
CA LYS A 114 -3.81 2.19 8.94
C LYS A 114 -4.33 3.33 8.07
N THR A 115 -4.13 3.26 6.75
CA THR A 115 -4.51 4.34 5.82
C THR A 115 -5.66 3.96 4.89
N GLY A 116 -5.99 2.67 4.81
CA GLY A 116 -6.89 2.11 3.81
C GLY A 116 -6.38 2.22 2.37
N HIS A 117 -5.08 2.45 2.17
CA HIS A 117 -4.52 2.52 0.81
C HIS A 117 -4.09 1.14 0.32
N ILE A 118 -4.24 0.92 -0.98
CA ILE A 118 -3.66 -0.22 -1.70
C ILE A 118 -2.42 0.25 -2.44
N TYR A 119 -1.38 -0.58 -2.41
CA TYR A 119 -0.12 -0.38 -3.10
C TYR A 119 0.15 -1.56 -4.04
N PHE A 120 0.80 -1.30 -5.16
CA PHE A 120 1.28 -2.31 -6.10
C PHE A 120 2.79 -2.33 -6.15
N SER A 121 3.37 -3.52 -6.36
CA SER A 121 4.78 -3.60 -6.71
C SER A 121 5.03 -2.98 -8.09
N GLY A 122 5.98 -2.04 -8.15
CA GLY A 122 6.49 -1.47 -9.40
C GLY A 122 7.26 -2.52 -10.22
N ASN A 123 7.97 -3.40 -9.53
CA ASN A 123 8.62 -4.55 -10.13
C ASN A 123 7.67 -5.75 -10.21
N TRP A 124 7.81 -6.51 -11.29
CA TRP A 124 7.11 -7.76 -11.52
C TRP A 124 8.08 -8.93 -11.31
N ALA A 125 7.55 -10.06 -10.86
CA ALA A 125 8.32 -11.30 -10.73
C ALA A 125 7.89 -12.32 -11.79
N GLU A 126 8.85 -13.05 -12.35
CA GLU A 126 8.52 -14.20 -13.20
C GLU A 126 7.96 -15.33 -12.34
N PHE A 127 6.92 -16.00 -12.84
CA PHE A 127 6.50 -17.26 -12.26
C PHE A 127 7.45 -18.37 -12.73
N THR A 128 7.92 -19.19 -11.80
CA THR A 128 8.76 -20.35 -12.13
C THR A 128 8.36 -21.49 -11.22
N VAL A 129 7.95 -22.61 -11.80
CA VAL A 129 7.56 -23.82 -11.04
C VAL A 129 8.68 -24.21 -10.09
N ASP A 130 8.33 -24.41 -8.82
CA ASP A 130 9.21 -24.70 -7.69
C ASP A 130 10.32 -23.65 -7.46
N GLY A 131 10.18 -22.50 -8.09
CA GLY A 131 11.12 -21.38 -8.00
C GLY A 131 10.93 -20.56 -6.73
N SER A 132 11.86 -19.63 -6.53
CA SER A 132 11.85 -18.71 -5.40
C SER A 132 12.04 -17.26 -5.83
N TYR A 133 11.16 -16.37 -5.39
CA TYR A 133 11.34 -14.92 -5.47
C TYR A 133 11.79 -14.36 -4.11
N GLY A 134 13.11 -14.25 -3.94
CA GLY A 134 13.72 -13.99 -2.63
C GLY A 134 13.79 -15.25 -1.77
N THR A 135 14.52 -15.16 -0.66
CA THR A 135 14.69 -16.26 0.30
C THR A 135 14.52 -15.75 1.73
N ALA A 136 14.46 -16.66 2.71
CA ALA A 136 14.41 -16.29 4.12
C ALA A 136 15.62 -15.43 4.54
N ASP A 137 16.83 -15.77 4.04
CA ASP A 137 18.06 -15.04 4.35
C ASP A 137 18.21 -13.75 3.53
N GLN A 138 17.67 -13.72 2.31
CA GLN A 138 17.73 -12.59 1.39
C GLN A 138 16.36 -12.28 0.79
N PRO A 139 15.42 -11.74 1.60
CA PRO A 139 14.10 -11.41 1.12
C PRO A 139 14.13 -10.22 0.17
N ARG A 140 13.19 -10.19 -0.79
CA ARG A 140 13.08 -9.08 -1.75
C ARG A 140 12.31 -7.92 -1.13
N VAL A 141 12.92 -6.73 -1.08
CA VAL A 141 12.19 -5.51 -0.71
C VAL A 141 11.33 -5.07 -1.88
N LEU A 142 10.03 -4.91 -1.66
CA LEU A 142 9.10 -4.47 -2.68
C LEU A 142 9.20 -2.96 -2.89
N ASP A 143 9.27 -2.54 -4.15
CA ASP A 143 9.02 -1.15 -4.55
C ASP A 143 7.52 -0.94 -4.64
N LEU A 144 6.89 -0.42 -3.58
CA LEU A 144 5.44 -0.28 -3.47
C LEU A 144 4.99 1.14 -3.83
N GLN A 145 4.12 1.22 -4.84
CA GLN A 145 3.55 2.46 -5.35
C GLN A 145 2.04 2.50 -5.06
N PRO A 146 1.48 3.62 -4.57
CA PRO A 146 0.07 3.69 -4.22
C PRO A 146 -0.81 3.56 -5.47
N GLN A 147 -1.95 2.89 -5.30
CA GLN A 147 -3.04 2.89 -6.27
C GLN A 147 -3.58 4.32 -6.42
N LYS A 148 -3.69 4.77 -7.66
CA LYS A 148 -4.28 6.08 -8.03
C LYS A 148 -5.70 5.91 -8.51
#